data_AF-A0AAV9EIP2-F1
#
_entry.id   AF-A0AAV9EIP2-F1
#
_cell.length_a   1.000
_cell.length_b   1.000
_cell.length_c   1.000
_cell.angle_alpha   90.00
_cell.angle_beta   90.00
_cell.angle_gamma   90.00
#
_symmetry.space_group_name_H-M   'P 1'
#
loop_
_entity.id
_entity.type
_entity.pdbx_description
1 polymer ?
#
loop_
_entity_poly.entity_id
_entity_poly.type
_entity_poly.pdbx_seq_one_letter_code
_entity_poly.pdbx_strand_id
1 'polypeptide(L)'
;MVHPHQGSPEAKAPPGRHEIVSVLPYAICWGKCTPKEDIISFKPNDPKTGHWEAMSIVRDDLSLPVRDLSISVVVNSDPSKQTEQRRRREEEMMKPSISLAFIITILTLKSTLSSSSSSSSSSSSIKDEYSKILQVTDGHPNSIAELIRDGQLFHTETQFRSFIRTYKKEYKTREEYLYRLGVFAKNVMRALEHQSMDPTAVHGVTPFSDLTEEEFEVSFTGLRRGGGGGGGVGLRERMDVSGLPEDFDWREKGAVTEVKMQGVCGSCWAFSTTGAVEGANFIATGKLINLSEQQLVDCDHKCDAVEKDACDNGCQGGLMTNAYKYLMEEAGSLEDQDSYPYKGKSGECRFDPGKIAVRVANFTTIPLDEDQIAANLVHRGPLAVGINAVFMQTYIGGVSCPLVCWKKRVNHGVLLVGYGAKGFSILRLGNQPYWIVKNSWGKNWGENGYYRICRGHGSCGVNTMVSAVAATS
;
A
#
# COMPACT_ATOMS: atom_id res chain seq x y z
N MET A 1 -37.45 21.59 50.73
CA MET A 1 -38.04 22.94 50.60
C MET A 1 -37.27 23.65 49.50
N VAL A 2 -37.67 23.47 48.23
CA VAL A 2 -38.57 24.32 47.41
C VAL A 2 -37.86 25.56 46.82
N HIS A 3 -37.71 25.53 45.49
CA HIS A 3 -37.39 26.57 44.48
C HIS A 3 -38.44 27.73 44.43
N PRO A 4 -38.59 28.64 43.40
CA PRO A 4 -37.87 28.85 42.11
C PRO A 4 -37.73 30.31 41.52
N HIS A 5 -37.04 30.38 40.34
CA HIS A 5 -37.27 31.21 39.12
C HIS A 5 -37.01 32.74 39.13
N GLN A 6 -36.61 33.48 38.07
CA GLN A 6 -36.47 33.29 36.60
C GLN A 6 -35.69 34.50 35.96
N GLY A 7 -35.06 34.32 34.79
CA GLY A 7 -35.08 35.32 33.68
C GLY A 7 -33.85 36.21 33.39
N SER A 8 -33.21 36.02 32.22
CA SER A 8 -32.32 36.98 31.52
C SER A 8 -33.12 38.00 30.67
N PRO A 9 -32.53 39.11 30.16
CA PRO A 9 -32.14 39.09 28.73
C PRO A 9 -30.92 39.95 28.29
N GLU A 10 -30.31 39.48 27.20
CA GLU A 10 -29.75 40.17 26.00
C GLU A 10 -28.66 41.26 26.08
N ALA A 11 -27.53 40.98 25.41
CA ALA A 11 -26.55 41.97 24.95
C ALA A 11 -26.19 41.75 23.46
N LYS A 12 -26.20 42.85 22.69
CA LYS A 12 -26.01 42.98 21.24
C LYS A 12 -24.56 42.71 20.78
N ALA A 13 -24.40 42.13 19.58
CA ALA A 13 -23.12 41.98 18.88
C ALA A 13 -22.79 43.18 17.95
N PRO A 14 -21.51 43.55 17.75
CA PRO A 14 -21.07 44.62 16.84
C PRO A 14 -20.76 44.12 15.40
N PRO A 15 -20.62 45.02 14.40
CA PRO A 15 -20.63 44.67 12.97
C PRO A 15 -19.27 44.20 12.41
N GLY A 16 -19.36 43.51 11.26
CA GLY A 16 -18.35 42.64 10.67
C GLY A 16 -17.00 43.24 10.31
N ARG A 17 -15.95 42.44 10.56
CA ARG A 17 -14.68 42.49 9.85
C ARG A 17 -14.73 41.44 8.73
N HIS A 18 -14.34 41.84 7.53
CA HIS A 18 -14.18 40.96 6.37
C HIS A 18 -13.08 39.92 6.67
N GLU A 19 -13.44 38.65 6.80
CA GLU A 19 -12.49 37.54 6.71
C GLU A 19 -12.20 37.25 5.24
N ILE A 20 -10.96 37.45 4.83
CA ILE A 20 -10.42 36.94 3.57
C ILE A 20 -10.18 35.44 3.79
N VAL A 21 -11.14 34.61 3.39
CA VAL A 21 -10.92 33.16 3.34
C VAL A 21 -10.30 32.83 1.99
N SER A 22 -9.00 32.50 2.00
CA SER A 22 -8.31 31.95 0.84
C SER A 22 -8.79 30.51 0.61
N VAL A 23 -9.82 30.33 -0.20
CA VAL A 23 -10.18 29.02 -0.76
C VAL A 23 -9.57 28.99 -2.16
N LEU A 24 -8.65 28.06 -2.42
CA LEU A 24 -8.18 27.73 -3.77
C LEU A 24 -9.07 26.61 -4.31
N PRO A 25 -10.06 26.88 -5.19
CA PRO A 25 -10.65 25.83 -6.00
C PRO A 25 -9.77 25.63 -7.24
N TYR A 26 -9.20 24.44 -7.41
CA TYR A 26 -8.63 24.06 -8.71
C TYR A 26 -9.79 23.94 -9.73
N ALA A 27 -9.86 24.88 -10.66
CA ALA A 27 -10.66 24.76 -11.87
C ALA A 27 -10.00 23.74 -12.82
N ILE A 28 -10.77 22.78 -13.33
CA ILE A 28 -10.31 21.82 -14.34
C ILE A 28 -10.25 22.54 -15.68
N CYS A 29 -9.04 22.87 -16.14
CA CYS A 29 -8.82 23.48 -17.46
C CYS A 29 -8.66 22.39 -18.52
N TRP A 30 -9.57 22.32 -19.49
CA TRP A 30 -9.44 21.44 -20.67
C TRP A 30 -8.57 22.14 -21.73
N GLY A 31 -7.25 22.08 -21.58
CA GLY A 31 -6.27 22.64 -22.51
C GLY A 31 -4.92 22.97 -21.85
N LYS A 32 -3.85 23.18 -22.65
CA LYS A 32 -2.48 23.42 -22.17
C LYS A 32 -2.38 24.66 -21.29
N CYS A 33 -2.51 24.49 -19.98
CA CYS A 33 -2.17 25.49 -18.98
C CYS A 33 -0.89 25.07 -18.25
N THR A 34 0.03 26.02 -18.06
CA THR A 34 1.21 25.85 -17.20
C THR A 34 0.97 26.63 -15.90
N PRO A 35 1.43 26.15 -14.74
CA PRO A 35 1.01 26.69 -13.46
C PRO A 35 1.82 27.95 -13.13
N LYS A 36 1.29 29.13 -13.44
CA LYS A 36 1.59 30.39 -12.74
C LYS A 36 0.31 31.22 -12.59
N GLU A 37 0.15 31.74 -11.38
CA GLU A 37 -0.97 32.43 -10.74
C GLU A 37 -1.91 33.25 -11.66
N ASP A 38 -3.18 32.82 -11.75
CA ASP A 38 -4.29 33.63 -12.26
C ASP A 38 -5.19 34.03 -11.06
N ILE A 39 -5.47 35.34 -10.90
CA ILE A 39 -6.40 35.86 -9.88
C ILE A 39 -7.78 36.07 -10.52
N ILE A 40 -8.81 35.39 -10.02
CA ILE A 40 -10.20 35.54 -10.48
C ILE A 40 -10.99 36.37 -9.45
N SER A 41 -11.54 37.50 -9.89
CA SER A 41 -12.38 38.37 -9.05
C SER A 41 -13.88 38.09 -9.27
N PHE A 42 -14.62 37.86 -8.19
CA PHE A 42 -16.07 37.64 -8.20
C PHE A 42 -16.81 38.80 -7.51
N LYS A 43 -18.01 39.12 -7.99
CA LYS A 43 -18.93 40.05 -7.33
C LYS A 43 -20.30 39.38 -7.12
N PRO A 44 -20.96 39.62 -5.97
CA PRO A 44 -22.31 39.11 -5.75
C PRO A 44 -23.31 39.87 -6.65
N ASN A 45 -24.14 39.14 -7.38
CA ASN A 45 -25.19 39.75 -8.23
C ASN A 45 -26.53 39.91 -7.48
N ASP A 46 -26.78 39.10 -6.43
CA ASP A 46 -27.90 39.27 -5.49
C ASP A 46 -27.60 38.52 -4.16
N PRO A 47 -27.63 39.19 -2.98
CA PRO A 47 -27.31 38.56 -1.69
C PRO A 47 -28.32 37.51 -1.21
N LYS A 48 -29.44 37.27 -1.90
CA LYS A 48 -30.45 36.27 -1.48
C LYS A 48 -30.43 34.95 -2.25
N THR A 49 -29.75 34.87 -3.40
CA THR A 49 -29.82 33.69 -4.29
C THR A 49 -28.53 32.88 -4.34
N GLY A 50 -27.42 33.39 -3.78
CA GLY A 50 -26.12 32.68 -3.79
C GLY A 50 -25.45 32.59 -5.16
N HIS A 51 -25.92 33.35 -6.16
CA HIS A 51 -25.29 33.42 -7.48
C HIS A 51 -24.13 34.43 -7.50
N TRP A 52 -22.97 33.99 -7.99
CA TRP A 52 -21.76 34.77 -8.15
C TRP A 52 -21.40 34.87 -9.64
N GLU A 53 -21.05 36.07 -10.10
CA GLU A 53 -20.64 36.30 -11.48
C GLU A 53 -19.14 36.64 -11.53
N ALA A 54 -18.40 35.99 -12.43
CA ALA A 54 -16.97 36.22 -12.63
C ALA A 54 -16.77 37.48 -13.48
N MET A 55 -16.03 38.46 -12.97
CA MET A 55 -15.97 39.78 -13.62
C MET A 55 -14.80 39.98 -14.59
N SER A 56 -13.63 39.35 -14.38
CA SER A 56 -12.48 39.46 -15.29
C SER A 56 -11.33 38.51 -14.93
N ILE A 57 -10.52 38.13 -15.93
CA ILE A 57 -9.20 37.51 -15.76
C ILE A 57 -8.17 38.59 -16.15
N VAL A 58 -7.31 39.02 -15.23
CA VAL A 58 -6.25 39.99 -15.54
C VAL A 58 -4.98 39.21 -15.87
N ARG A 59 -4.58 39.23 -17.15
CA ARG A 59 -3.21 39.01 -17.58
C ARG A 59 -2.56 40.37 -17.78
N ASP A 60 -1.33 40.54 -17.30
CA ASP A 60 -0.52 41.69 -17.68
C ASP A 60 -0.57 41.84 -19.22
N ASP A 61 -1.10 42.98 -19.65
CA ASP A 61 -1.20 43.52 -21.01
C ASP A 61 -2.13 42.90 -22.06
N LEU A 62 -3.19 42.15 -21.72
CA LEU A 62 -4.31 41.95 -22.68
C LEU A 62 -5.65 41.58 -22.01
N SER A 63 -6.63 42.48 -22.10
CA SER A 63 -8.02 42.21 -21.70
C SER A 63 -8.78 41.45 -22.81
N LEU A 64 -9.15 40.19 -22.56
CA LEU A 64 -10.07 39.45 -23.42
C LEU A 64 -11.46 39.38 -22.76
N PRO A 65 -12.56 39.62 -23.50
CA PRO A 65 -13.91 39.54 -22.96
C PRO A 65 -14.34 38.07 -22.76
N VAL A 66 -14.76 37.74 -21.54
CA VAL A 66 -15.39 36.45 -21.22
C VAL A 66 -16.85 36.50 -21.68
N ARG A 67 -17.27 35.57 -22.54
CA ARG A 67 -18.69 35.32 -22.80
C ARG A 67 -19.05 33.91 -22.33
N ASP A 68 -20.09 33.86 -21.50
CA ASP A 68 -20.87 32.73 -21.01
C ASP A 68 -20.12 31.62 -20.23
N LEU A 69 -19.89 31.89 -18.95
CA LEU A 69 -19.61 30.86 -17.94
C LEU A 69 -20.63 31.01 -16.79
N SER A 70 -21.67 30.17 -16.75
CA SER A 70 -22.63 30.11 -15.64
C SER A 70 -22.31 28.94 -14.71
N ILE A 71 -21.95 29.21 -13.46
CA ILE A 71 -21.75 28.18 -12.40
C ILE A 71 -22.89 28.33 -11.39
N SER A 72 -23.62 27.24 -11.13
CA SER A 72 -24.68 27.19 -10.11
C SER A 72 -24.20 26.44 -8.88
N VAL A 73 -24.19 27.09 -7.72
CA VAL A 73 -23.87 26.47 -6.41
C VAL A 73 -25.14 26.45 -5.56
N VAL A 74 -25.62 25.27 -5.19
CA VAL A 74 -26.77 25.12 -4.29
C VAL A 74 -26.28 25.02 -2.84
N VAL A 75 -26.51 26.06 -2.05
CA VAL A 75 -26.26 26.06 -0.60
C VAL A 75 -27.59 25.87 0.12
N ASN A 76 -27.81 24.71 0.73
CA ASN A 76 -29.03 24.43 1.48
C ASN A 76 -28.85 24.85 2.95
N SER A 77 -29.65 25.80 3.42
CA SER A 77 -29.55 26.41 4.76
C SER A 77 -30.82 26.14 5.58
N ASP A 78 -30.97 24.93 6.13
CA ASP A 78 -31.90 24.67 7.25
C ASP A 78 -31.58 23.33 7.97
N PRO A 79 -31.08 23.35 9.23
CA PRO A 79 -30.77 22.14 9.99
C PRO A 79 -31.99 21.30 10.41
N SER A 80 -33.21 21.85 10.33
CA SER A 80 -34.41 21.18 10.86
C SER A 80 -35.06 20.17 9.90
N LYS A 81 -34.67 20.16 8.61
CA LYS A 81 -35.20 19.24 7.59
C LYS A 81 -34.34 18.00 7.34
N GLN A 82 -33.19 17.88 8.00
CA GLN A 82 -32.28 16.74 7.81
C GLN A 82 -32.82 15.44 8.41
N THR A 83 -33.60 15.49 9.48
CA THR A 83 -34.07 14.29 10.20
C THR A 83 -35.17 13.54 9.45
N GLU A 84 -36.08 14.25 8.78
CA GLU A 84 -37.18 13.64 8.00
C GLU A 84 -36.69 13.08 6.64
N GLN A 85 -35.70 13.72 6.01
CA GLN A 85 -35.06 13.21 4.79
C GLN A 85 -34.14 12.02 5.06
N ARG A 86 -33.50 11.96 6.24
CA ARG A 86 -32.70 10.80 6.64
C ARG A 86 -33.57 9.57 6.91
N ARG A 87 -34.73 9.76 7.56
CA ARG A 87 -35.71 8.68 7.80
C ARG A 87 -36.32 8.12 6.50
N ARG A 88 -36.60 8.98 5.52
CA ARG A 88 -37.11 8.53 4.20
C ARG A 88 -36.05 7.82 3.34
N ARG A 89 -34.77 8.19 3.45
CA ARG A 89 -33.67 7.49 2.74
C ARG A 89 -33.37 6.11 3.32
N GLU A 90 -33.55 5.93 4.62
CA GLU A 90 -33.40 4.62 5.29
C GLU A 90 -34.56 3.65 4.93
N GLU A 91 -35.77 4.16 4.63
CA GLU A 91 -36.91 3.35 4.15
C GLU A 91 -36.80 2.97 2.65
N GLU A 92 -36.08 3.74 1.81
CA GLU A 92 -35.84 3.39 0.39
C GLU A 92 -34.67 2.42 0.17
N MET A 93 -33.70 2.33 1.09
CA MET A 93 -32.56 1.40 1.00
C MET A 93 -32.89 -0.07 1.30
N MET A 94 -34.14 -0.39 1.62
CA MET A 94 -34.57 -1.75 2.01
C MET A 94 -35.29 -2.55 0.92
N LYS A 95 -35.21 -2.14 -0.36
CA LYS A 95 -35.81 -2.89 -1.49
C LYS A 95 -34.73 -3.39 -2.47
N PRO A 96 -34.71 -4.69 -2.83
CA PRO A 96 -33.76 -5.21 -3.80
C PRO A 96 -34.31 -4.99 -5.23
N SER A 97 -33.53 -4.38 -6.12
CA SER A 97 -33.78 -4.52 -7.55
C SER A 97 -32.52 -4.40 -8.40
N ILE A 98 -32.40 -5.41 -9.24
CA ILE A 98 -31.43 -5.64 -10.31
C ILE A 98 -31.86 -4.83 -11.54
N SER A 99 -30.96 -4.02 -12.10
CA SER A 99 -30.78 -3.79 -13.56
C SER A 99 -29.75 -2.69 -13.80
N LEU A 100 -28.59 -3.04 -14.36
CA LEU A 100 -27.72 -2.10 -15.06
C LEU A 100 -28.01 -2.21 -16.56
N ALA A 101 -28.56 -1.16 -17.17
CA ALA A 101 -28.60 -0.99 -18.62
C ALA A 101 -27.62 0.13 -19.00
N PHE A 102 -26.55 -0.23 -19.70
CA PHE A 102 -25.63 0.71 -20.33
C PHE A 102 -26.25 1.26 -21.63
N ILE A 103 -26.39 2.58 -21.74
CA ILE A 103 -26.70 3.25 -23.01
C ILE A 103 -25.42 3.94 -23.48
N ILE A 104 -24.81 3.40 -24.53
CA ILE A 104 -23.70 4.02 -25.27
C ILE A 104 -24.30 4.73 -26.47
N THR A 105 -24.15 6.05 -26.54
CA THR A 105 -24.52 6.84 -27.73
C THR A 105 -23.29 7.01 -28.62
N ILE A 106 -23.30 6.38 -29.80
CA ILE A 106 -22.28 6.50 -30.84
C ILE A 106 -22.59 7.74 -31.68
N LEU A 107 -21.69 8.74 -31.66
CA LEU A 107 -21.68 9.83 -32.63
C LEU A 107 -20.73 9.46 -33.78
N THR A 108 -21.29 9.24 -34.96
CA THR A 108 -20.53 9.06 -36.21
C THR A 108 -20.32 10.43 -36.85
N LEU A 109 -19.07 10.89 -36.95
CA LEU A 109 -18.70 11.98 -37.86
C LEU A 109 -18.00 11.38 -39.08
N LYS A 110 -18.69 11.44 -40.23
CA LYS A 110 -18.08 11.29 -41.55
C LYS A 110 -17.38 12.61 -41.88
N SER A 111 -16.08 12.57 -42.18
CA SER A 111 -15.44 13.62 -42.97
C SER A 111 -14.47 13.01 -43.98
N THR A 112 -14.70 13.43 -45.20
CA THR A 112 -14.11 13.06 -46.49
C THR A 112 -12.60 13.24 -46.57
N LEU A 113 -11.93 12.28 -47.22
CA LEU A 113 -10.54 12.41 -47.67
C LEU A 113 -10.40 13.54 -48.68
N SER A 114 -9.40 14.39 -48.49
CA SER A 114 -8.72 15.07 -49.59
C SER A 114 -7.22 15.06 -49.32
N SER A 115 -6.49 14.52 -50.28
CA SER A 115 -5.04 14.36 -50.31
C SER A 115 -4.38 15.65 -50.80
N SER A 116 -3.38 16.16 -50.08
CA SER A 116 -2.33 16.98 -50.67
C SER A 116 -1.00 16.69 -49.98
N SER A 117 -0.07 16.15 -50.76
CA SER A 117 1.31 15.89 -50.39
C SER A 117 2.19 17.14 -50.47
N SER A 118 2.99 17.40 -49.44
CA SER A 118 4.24 18.14 -49.59
C SER A 118 5.25 17.65 -48.54
N SER A 119 6.44 17.30 -49.01
CA SER A 119 7.55 16.64 -48.34
C SER A 119 8.56 17.59 -47.69
N SER A 120 9.11 17.20 -46.53
CA SER A 120 10.52 17.41 -46.11
C SER A 120 10.77 16.60 -44.82
N SER A 121 11.30 15.37 -44.89
CA SER A 121 12.72 14.97 -44.96
C SER A 121 13.47 15.01 -43.62
N SER A 122 13.42 13.91 -42.86
CA SER A 122 14.55 13.26 -42.14
C SER A 122 14.05 12.27 -41.07
N SER A 123 13.51 11.10 -41.45
CA SER A 123 13.28 10.01 -40.47
C SER A 123 13.15 8.59 -41.08
N SER A 124 13.39 8.41 -42.38
CA SER A 124 13.01 7.17 -43.08
C SER A 124 13.87 5.97 -42.69
N SER A 125 15.16 6.16 -42.41
CA SER A 125 16.06 5.02 -42.17
C SER A 125 15.82 4.28 -40.84
N ILE A 126 15.26 4.94 -39.82
CA ILE A 126 15.00 4.31 -38.51
C ILE A 126 13.65 3.59 -38.52
N LYS A 127 12.61 4.15 -39.16
CA LYS A 127 11.28 3.52 -39.19
C LYS A 127 11.29 2.15 -39.89
N ASP A 128 12.10 2.01 -40.94
CA ASP A 128 12.16 0.78 -41.74
C ASP A 128 12.85 -0.38 -41.02
N GLU A 129 13.76 -0.09 -40.07
CA GLU A 129 14.44 -1.12 -39.27
C GLU A 129 13.51 -1.72 -38.21
N TYR A 130 12.66 -0.89 -37.59
CA TYR A 130 11.68 -1.33 -36.58
C TYR A 130 10.43 -1.97 -37.20
N SER A 131 10.03 -1.57 -38.41
CA SER A 131 8.89 -2.19 -39.11
C SER A 131 9.12 -3.66 -39.48
N LYS A 132 10.39 -4.06 -39.65
CA LYS A 132 10.78 -5.45 -39.93
C LYS A 132 10.76 -6.36 -38.70
N ILE A 133 10.65 -5.81 -37.50
CA ILE A 133 10.72 -6.54 -36.21
C ILE A 133 9.32 -6.96 -35.70
N LEU A 134 8.23 -6.49 -36.34
CA LEU A 134 6.85 -6.53 -35.82
C LEU A 134 5.99 -7.75 -36.20
N GLN A 135 6.53 -8.79 -36.85
CA GLN A 135 5.70 -9.92 -37.32
C GLN A 135 5.52 -11.08 -36.33
N VAL A 136 5.99 -10.97 -35.08
CA VAL A 136 5.82 -12.06 -34.11
C VAL A 136 5.34 -11.49 -32.78
N THR A 137 4.03 -11.50 -32.53
CA THR A 137 3.39 -11.74 -31.22
C THR A 137 1.88 -11.67 -31.37
N ASP A 138 1.20 -12.76 -31.01
CA ASP A 138 -0.25 -12.87 -31.01
C ASP A 138 -0.88 -12.15 -29.79
N GLY A 139 -1.93 -11.36 -30.05
CA GLY A 139 -3.18 -11.48 -29.30
C GLY A 139 -3.42 -10.75 -27.97
N HIS A 140 -3.20 -9.42 -27.86
CA HIS A 140 -4.06 -8.52 -27.07
C HIS A 140 -3.87 -7.04 -27.46
N PRO A 141 -4.92 -6.19 -27.41
CA PRO A 141 -4.97 -4.92 -28.13
C PRO A 141 -4.32 -3.82 -27.31
N ASN A 142 -3.01 -3.69 -27.46
CA ASN A 142 -2.30 -2.41 -27.49
C ASN A 142 -1.07 -2.71 -28.33
N SER A 143 -1.24 -2.69 -29.65
CA SER A 143 -0.12 -2.95 -30.55
C SER A 143 0.98 -1.93 -30.24
N ILE A 144 2.22 -2.39 -30.09
CA ILE A 144 3.39 -1.55 -29.79
C ILE A 144 3.51 -0.39 -30.79
N ALA A 145 2.95 -0.54 -32.00
CA ALA A 145 2.82 0.51 -33.00
C ALA A 145 2.00 1.73 -32.52
N GLU A 146 0.99 1.56 -31.66
CA GLU A 146 0.25 2.69 -31.07
C GLU A 146 1.06 3.43 -29.99
N LEU A 147 1.80 2.69 -29.16
CA LEU A 147 2.71 3.28 -28.16
C LEU A 147 3.87 4.07 -28.80
N ILE A 148 4.30 3.66 -30.00
CA ILE A 148 5.30 4.37 -30.81
C ILE A 148 4.70 5.64 -31.44
N ARG A 149 3.46 5.57 -31.94
CA ARG A 149 2.78 6.68 -32.61
C ARG A 149 2.56 7.88 -31.67
N ASP A 150 2.34 7.62 -30.38
CA ASP A 150 2.00 8.66 -29.40
C ASP A 150 3.23 9.18 -28.61
N GLY A 151 4.46 8.77 -28.98
CA GLY A 151 5.70 9.19 -28.32
C GLY A 151 5.91 8.64 -26.90
N GLN A 152 4.96 7.84 -26.40
CA GLN A 152 5.01 7.23 -25.08
C GLN A 152 6.16 6.23 -24.93
N LEU A 153 6.50 5.48 -25.99
CA LEU A 153 7.61 4.51 -25.92
C LEU A 153 8.95 5.18 -25.58
N PHE A 154 9.25 6.35 -26.15
CA PHE A 154 10.49 7.09 -25.86
C PHE A 154 10.52 7.61 -24.41
N HIS A 155 9.37 8.03 -23.87
CA HIS A 155 9.27 8.46 -22.48
C HIS A 155 9.48 7.28 -21.51
N THR A 156 8.81 6.16 -21.76
CA THR A 156 8.92 4.94 -20.94
C THR A 156 10.33 4.36 -20.96
N GLU A 157 11.01 4.33 -22.12
CA GLU A 157 12.40 3.88 -22.20
C GLU A 157 13.34 4.81 -21.40
N THR A 158 13.09 6.13 -21.43
CA THR A 158 13.87 7.09 -20.63
C THR A 158 13.70 6.86 -19.13
N GLN A 159 12.47 6.63 -18.67
CA GLN A 159 12.18 6.27 -17.28
C GLN A 159 12.85 4.93 -16.92
N PHE A 160 12.77 3.93 -17.80
CA PHE A 160 13.38 2.63 -17.59
C PHE A 160 14.90 2.71 -17.47
N ARG A 161 15.56 3.51 -18.31
CA ARG A 161 17.01 3.78 -18.17
C ARG A 161 17.35 4.44 -16.83
N SER A 162 16.48 5.30 -16.31
CA SER A 162 16.65 5.88 -14.97
C SER A 162 16.48 4.84 -13.88
N PHE A 163 15.47 3.97 -13.99
CA PHE A 163 15.25 2.83 -13.12
C PHE A 163 16.47 1.90 -13.08
N ILE A 164 17.04 1.55 -14.25
CA ILE A 164 18.24 0.72 -14.37
C ILE A 164 19.41 1.33 -13.59
N ARG A 165 19.67 2.63 -13.76
CA ARG A 165 20.75 3.32 -13.04
C ARG A 165 20.49 3.37 -11.53
N THR A 166 19.25 3.68 -11.14
CA THR A 166 18.85 3.86 -9.73
C THR A 166 19.00 2.56 -8.95
N TYR A 167 18.52 1.46 -9.51
CA TYR A 167 18.52 0.15 -8.85
C TYR A 167 19.64 -0.78 -9.33
N LYS A 168 20.61 -0.24 -10.10
CA LYS A 168 21.79 -0.95 -10.60
C LYS A 168 21.44 -2.28 -11.28
N LYS A 169 20.43 -2.25 -12.15
CA LYS A 169 19.97 -3.43 -12.90
C LYS A 169 20.91 -3.73 -14.06
N GLU A 170 21.06 -5.00 -14.38
CA GLU A 170 21.86 -5.48 -15.51
C GLU A 170 21.04 -6.50 -16.30
N TYR A 171 21.04 -6.37 -17.62
CA TYR A 171 20.37 -7.29 -18.54
C TYR A 171 21.37 -7.77 -19.58
N LYS A 172 21.47 -9.09 -19.76
CA LYS A 172 22.56 -9.71 -20.54
C LYS A 172 22.35 -9.60 -22.04
N THR A 173 21.09 -9.66 -22.47
CA THR A 173 20.73 -9.66 -23.89
C THR A 173 19.76 -8.53 -24.23
N ARG A 174 19.69 -8.18 -25.51
CA ARG A 174 18.75 -7.18 -26.01
C ARG A 174 17.31 -7.66 -25.83
N GLU A 175 17.08 -8.96 -26.00
CA GLU A 175 15.78 -9.61 -25.82
C GLU A 175 15.30 -9.48 -24.37
N GLU A 176 16.20 -9.71 -23.40
CA GLU A 176 15.90 -9.53 -21.98
C GLU A 176 15.60 -8.06 -21.67
N TYR A 177 16.40 -7.12 -22.19
CA TYR A 177 16.16 -5.68 -22.01
C TYR A 177 14.78 -5.26 -22.52
N LEU A 178 14.40 -5.69 -23.74
CA LEU A 178 13.10 -5.35 -24.34
C LEU A 178 11.94 -5.99 -23.57
N TYR A 179 12.10 -7.23 -23.11
CA TYR A 179 11.12 -7.90 -22.26
C TYR A 179 10.92 -7.13 -20.94
N ARG A 180 12.01 -6.81 -20.24
CA ARG A 180 11.99 -6.09 -18.95
C ARG A 180 11.45 -4.66 -19.10
N LEU A 181 11.74 -3.99 -20.22
CA LEU A 181 11.11 -2.70 -20.56
C LEU A 181 9.59 -2.83 -20.70
N GLY A 182 9.11 -3.88 -21.36
CA GLY A 182 7.67 -4.16 -21.47
C GLY A 182 7.00 -4.44 -20.12
N VAL A 183 7.65 -5.21 -19.26
CA VAL A 183 7.20 -5.45 -17.88
C VAL A 183 7.19 -4.16 -17.06
N PHE A 184 8.25 -3.36 -17.18
CA PHE A 184 8.34 -2.05 -16.56
C PHE A 184 7.21 -1.11 -16.96
N ALA A 185 6.92 -1.02 -18.26
CA ALA A 185 5.80 -0.22 -18.76
C ALA A 185 4.46 -0.64 -18.13
N LYS A 186 4.19 -1.95 -18.06
CA LYS A 186 2.98 -2.50 -17.42
C LYS A 186 2.92 -2.17 -15.94
N ASN A 187 4.05 -2.25 -15.23
CA ASN A 187 4.10 -1.95 -13.81
C ASN A 187 3.96 -0.47 -13.47
N VAL A 188 4.43 0.43 -14.35
CA VAL A 188 4.15 1.86 -14.21
C VAL A 188 2.64 2.12 -14.31
N MET A 189 1.95 1.48 -15.26
CA MET A 189 0.48 1.59 -15.36
C MET A 189 -0.21 1.01 -14.13
N ARG A 190 0.21 -0.16 -13.65
CA ARG A 190 -0.33 -0.76 -12.42
C ARG A 190 -0.08 0.12 -11.18
N ALA A 191 1.05 0.80 -11.10
CA ALA A 191 1.31 1.76 -10.02
C ALA A 191 0.33 2.95 -10.06
N LEU A 192 -0.05 3.44 -11.24
CA LEU A 192 -1.08 4.48 -11.40
C LEU A 192 -2.47 3.95 -11.00
N GLU A 193 -2.81 2.72 -11.37
CA GLU A 193 -4.05 2.07 -10.96
C GLU A 193 -4.10 1.89 -9.43
N HIS A 194 -3.02 1.40 -8.82
CA HIS A 194 -2.89 1.30 -7.38
C HIS A 194 -2.99 2.67 -6.71
N GLN A 195 -2.38 3.72 -7.27
CA GLN A 195 -2.51 5.08 -6.75
C GLN A 195 -3.97 5.55 -6.71
N SER A 196 -4.80 5.14 -7.68
CA SER A 196 -6.24 5.48 -7.69
C SER A 196 -7.06 4.67 -6.67
N MET A 197 -6.65 3.42 -6.39
CA MET A 197 -7.31 2.52 -5.45
C MET A 197 -6.79 2.63 -4.01
N ASP A 198 -5.63 3.24 -3.82
CA ASP A 198 -4.99 3.55 -2.55
C ASP A 198 -4.43 4.98 -2.54
N PRO A 199 -5.31 6.00 -2.62
CA PRO A 199 -4.91 7.40 -2.70
C PRO A 199 -4.36 7.97 -1.39
N THR A 200 -4.25 7.17 -0.32
CA THR A 200 -3.65 7.58 0.96
C THR A 200 -2.17 7.23 1.06
N ALA A 201 -1.67 6.38 0.17
CA ALA A 201 -0.26 6.10 -0.03
C ALA A 201 0.24 6.66 -1.37
N VAL A 202 1.56 6.57 -1.55
CA VAL A 202 2.25 6.89 -2.79
C VAL A 202 2.66 5.58 -3.46
N HIS A 203 2.22 5.40 -4.70
CA HIS A 203 2.59 4.28 -5.56
C HIS A 203 3.46 4.76 -6.72
N GLY A 204 4.42 3.95 -7.13
CA GLY A 204 5.34 4.33 -8.20
C GLY A 204 6.38 3.26 -8.55
N VAL A 205 7.53 3.75 -9.04
CA VAL A 205 8.64 2.90 -9.48
C VAL A 205 9.47 2.43 -8.27
N THR A 206 9.47 1.14 -8.02
CA THR A 206 10.18 0.45 -6.92
C THR A 206 11.32 -0.40 -7.49
N PRO A 207 12.20 -1.01 -6.68
CA PRO A 207 13.20 -1.98 -7.17
C PRO A 207 12.62 -3.18 -7.95
N PHE A 208 11.30 -3.39 -7.87
CA PHE A 208 10.58 -4.54 -8.43
C PHE A 208 9.77 -4.20 -9.68
N SER A 209 9.88 -2.97 -10.19
CA SER A 209 9.11 -2.53 -11.34
C SER A 209 9.46 -3.26 -12.64
N ASP A 210 10.56 -4.02 -12.71
CA ASP A 210 10.90 -4.86 -13.88
C ASP A 210 10.47 -6.33 -13.75
N LEU A 211 9.74 -6.69 -12.68
CA LEU A 211 9.24 -8.05 -12.43
C LEU A 211 7.74 -8.16 -12.69
N THR A 212 7.28 -9.24 -13.30
CA THR A 212 5.84 -9.53 -13.37
C THR A 212 5.28 -9.79 -11.97
N GLU A 213 3.96 -9.82 -11.85
CA GLU A 213 3.31 -10.15 -10.58
C GLU A 213 3.70 -11.57 -10.12
N GLU A 214 3.73 -12.51 -11.05
CA GLU A 214 4.06 -13.91 -10.78
C GLU A 214 5.53 -14.06 -10.39
N GLU A 215 6.45 -13.42 -11.12
CA GLU A 215 7.88 -13.40 -10.76
C GLU A 215 8.07 -12.79 -9.37
N PHE A 216 7.35 -11.71 -9.07
CA PHE A 216 7.42 -11.03 -7.79
C PHE A 216 6.87 -11.89 -6.66
N GLU A 217 5.69 -12.47 -6.80
CA GLU A 217 5.06 -13.30 -5.78
C GLU A 217 5.91 -14.52 -5.45
N VAL A 218 6.38 -15.26 -6.46
CA VAL A 218 7.21 -16.46 -6.26
C VAL A 218 8.53 -16.13 -5.55
N SER A 219 9.12 -14.98 -5.87
CA SER A 219 10.47 -14.63 -5.42
C SER A 219 10.51 -13.87 -4.09
N PHE A 220 9.55 -12.98 -3.87
CA PHE A 220 9.56 -12.00 -2.78
C PHE A 220 8.46 -12.24 -1.74
N THR A 221 7.56 -13.21 -1.95
CA THR A 221 6.58 -13.61 -0.94
C THR A 221 6.92 -15.00 -0.40
N GLY A 222 5.97 -15.93 -0.31
CA GLY A 222 6.20 -17.31 0.14
C GLY A 222 5.53 -17.68 1.44
N LEU A 223 4.57 -16.90 1.94
CA LEU A 223 3.72 -17.37 3.02
C LEU A 223 2.71 -18.35 2.42
N ARG A 224 2.76 -19.61 2.88
CA ARG A 224 1.80 -20.62 2.43
C ARG A 224 0.42 -20.31 2.99
N ARG A 225 -0.64 -20.70 2.27
CA ARG A 225 -1.99 -20.70 2.84
C ARG A 225 -1.99 -21.77 3.92
N GLY A 226 -1.90 -21.35 5.17
CA GLY A 226 -2.26 -22.17 6.31
C GLY A 226 -3.71 -21.88 6.66
N GLY A 227 -4.47 -22.93 6.98
CA GLY A 227 -5.81 -22.81 7.51
C GLY A 227 -5.79 -21.83 8.67
N GLY A 228 -6.61 -20.77 8.57
CA GLY A 228 -6.61 -19.61 9.49
C GLY A 228 -7.02 -19.89 10.94
N GLY A 229 -6.62 -21.03 11.51
CA GLY A 229 -6.97 -21.44 12.87
C GLY A 229 -6.20 -22.64 13.46
N GLY A 230 -5.08 -23.11 12.90
CA GLY A 230 -4.55 -24.43 13.24
C GLY A 230 -3.22 -24.51 14.00
N GLY A 231 -3.18 -24.22 15.30
CA GLY A 231 -2.12 -24.81 16.16
C GLY A 231 -1.42 -23.92 17.18
N GLY A 232 -1.98 -22.77 17.53
CA GLY A 232 -1.58 -22.12 18.79
C GLY A 232 -2.04 -22.99 19.97
N VAL A 233 -1.12 -23.37 20.85
CA VAL A 233 -1.47 -24.04 22.11
C VAL A 233 -2.06 -22.98 23.04
N GLY A 234 -3.40 -22.88 23.07
CA GLY A 234 -4.14 -22.04 24.01
C GLY A 234 -5.40 -21.41 23.41
N LEU A 235 -6.42 -21.21 24.25
CA LEU A 235 -7.44 -20.19 23.98
C LEU A 235 -6.69 -18.89 23.67
N ARG A 236 -7.05 -18.20 22.58
CA ARG A 236 -6.46 -16.91 22.21
C ARG A 236 -6.66 -15.95 23.39
N GLU A 237 -5.65 -15.85 24.25
CA GLU A 237 -5.75 -15.15 25.52
C GLU A 237 -6.01 -13.68 25.24
N ARG A 238 -7.05 -13.15 25.87
CA ARG A 238 -7.37 -11.74 25.76
C ARG A 238 -6.58 -10.97 26.80
N MET A 239 -5.90 -9.93 26.35
CA MET A 239 -5.21 -8.98 27.21
C MET A 239 -6.11 -7.79 27.52
N ASP A 240 -5.77 -7.07 28.59
CA ASP A 240 -6.32 -5.75 28.81
C ASP A 240 -5.88 -4.81 27.67
N VAL A 241 -6.85 -4.10 27.11
CA VAL A 241 -6.65 -3.11 26.04
C VAL A 241 -6.78 -1.69 26.57
N SER A 242 -7.07 -1.53 27.86
CA SER A 242 -7.15 -0.23 28.51
C SER A 242 -5.74 0.36 28.70
N GLY A 243 -5.62 1.68 28.55
CA GLY A 243 -4.36 2.38 28.81
C GLY A 243 -3.22 2.13 27.80
N LEU A 244 -3.50 1.50 26.65
CA LEU A 244 -2.51 1.39 25.58
C LEU A 244 -2.11 2.79 25.06
N PRO A 245 -0.83 3.03 24.76
CA PRO A 245 -0.37 4.30 24.23
C PRO A 245 -1.00 4.58 22.85
N GLU A 246 -1.20 5.86 22.52
CA GLU A 246 -1.78 6.30 21.24
C GLU A 246 -0.86 5.95 20.05
N ASP A 247 0.45 6.11 20.24
CA ASP A 247 1.50 5.76 19.28
C ASP A 247 2.53 4.86 19.98
N PHE A 248 3.04 3.85 19.27
CA PHE A 248 4.00 2.89 19.82
C PHE A 248 4.92 2.34 18.74
N ASP A 249 6.22 2.31 19.00
CA ASP A 249 7.22 1.82 18.05
C ASP A 249 8.37 1.07 18.75
N TRP A 250 8.53 -0.22 18.46
CA TRP A 250 9.62 -1.04 18.99
C TRP A 250 10.99 -0.66 18.45
N ARG A 251 11.07 0.05 17.32
CA ARG A 251 12.34 0.55 16.76
C ARG A 251 12.99 1.55 17.70
N GLU A 252 12.18 2.45 18.26
CA GLU A 252 12.61 3.47 19.22
C GLU A 252 13.03 2.86 20.58
N LYS A 253 12.57 1.63 20.85
CA LYS A 253 12.87 0.89 22.09
C LYS A 253 14.01 -0.12 21.95
N GLY A 254 14.60 -0.25 20.76
CA GLY A 254 15.73 -1.14 20.51
C GLY A 254 15.38 -2.62 20.31
N ALA A 255 14.11 -2.98 20.13
CA ALA A 255 13.68 -4.38 19.97
C ALA A 255 13.57 -4.84 18.50
N VAL A 256 14.14 -4.08 17.56
CA VAL A 256 14.02 -4.35 16.12
C VAL A 256 15.39 -4.23 15.47
N THR A 257 15.86 -5.31 14.84
CA THR A 257 17.11 -5.32 14.05
C THR A 257 16.97 -4.50 12.77
N GLU A 258 18.09 -4.30 12.07
CA GLU A 258 18.11 -3.69 10.74
C GLU A 258 17.21 -4.42 9.73
N VAL A 259 16.71 -3.70 8.73
CA VAL A 259 15.98 -4.30 7.61
C VAL A 259 16.92 -5.19 6.79
N LYS A 260 16.48 -6.43 6.56
CA LYS A 260 17.20 -7.46 5.79
C LYS A 260 16.63 -7.61 4.37
N MET A 261 17.23 -8.47 3.54
CA MET A 261 16.84 -8.73 2.16
C MET A 261 16.77 -10.24 1.89
N GLN A 262 15.57 -10.77 1.65
CA GLN A 262 15.35 -12.18 1.30
C GLN A 262 15.83 -12.53 -0.12
N GLY A 263 15.86 -11.54 -1.03
CA GLY A 263 16.22 -11.79 -2.43
C GLY A 263 15.20 -12.69 -3.15
N VAL A 264 15.68 -13.46 -4.13
CA VAL A 264 14.83 -14.31 -4.99
C VAL A 264 14.60 -15.68 -4.32
N CYS A 265 13.95 -15.65 -3.16
CA CYS A 265 13.65 -16.83 -2.35
C CYS A 265 12.39 -16.56 -1.53
N GLY A 266 11.38 -17.43 -1.65
CA GLY A 266 10.10 -17.33 -0.94
C GLY A 266 10.19 -17.61 0.56
N SER A 267 11.05 -16.88 1.28
CA SER A 267 11.43 -17.13 2.67
C SER A 267 10.94 -16.05 3.64
N CYS A 268 9.96 -15.22 3.23
CA CYS A 268 9.38 -14.18 4.08
C CYS A 268 8.87 -14.71 5.44
N TRP A 269 8.38 -15.95 5.48
CA TRP A 269 7.97 -16.65 6.69
C TRP A 269 9.14 -16.81 7.69
N ALA A 270 10.34 -17.11 7.21
CA ALA A 270 11.54 -17.22 8.04
C ALA A 270 11.94 -15.84 8.60
N PHE A 271 11.96 -14.79 7.78
CA PHE A 271 12.25 -13.42 8.23
C PHE A 271 11.23 -12.85 9.22
N SER A 272 9.94 -13.18 9.03
CA SER A 272 8.87 -12.80 9.97
C SER A 272 9.05 -13.51 11.31
N THR A 273 9.41 -14.80 11.27
CA THR A 273 9.68 -15.61 12.46
C THR A 273 10.91 -15.12 13.22
N THR A 274 12.06 -14.99 12.55
CA THR A 274 13.30 -14.54 13.19
C THR A 274 13.10 -13.15 13.79
N GLY A 275 12.52 -12.20 13.05
CA GLY A 275 12.26 -10.86 13.55
C GLY A 275 11.42 -10.80 14.84
N ALA A 276 10.44 -11.71 14.99
CA ALA A 276 9.66 -11.82 16.21
C ALA A 276 10.47 -12.43 17.36
N VAL A 277 11.30 -13.45 17.09
CA VAL A 277 12.19 -14.07 18.09
C VAL A 277 13.28 -13.09 18.55
N GLU A 278 13.86 -12.29 17.64
CA GLU A 278 14.82 -11.23 17.95
C GLU A 278 14.23 -10.23 18.95
N GLY A 279 13.00 -9.75 18.67
CA GLY A 279 12.28 -8.83 19.56
C GLY A 279 11.91 -9.46 20.90
N ALA A 280 11.44 -10.72 20.89
CA ALA A 280 11.13 -11.45 22.12
C ALA A 280 12.38 -11.68 22.99
N ASN A 281 13.52 -11.98 22.37
CA ASN A 281 14.80 -12.12 23.08
C ASN A 281 15.24 -10.79 23.70
N PHE A 282 15.10 -9.69 22.97
CA PHE A 282 15.40 -8.36 23.50
C PHE A 282 14.54 -8.04 24.73
N ILE A 283 13.24 -8.37 24.71
CA ILE A 283 12.35 -8.15 25.84
C ILE A 283 12.72 -9.02 27.04
N ALA A 284 13.08 -10.29 26.79
CA ALA A 284 13.43 -11.23 27.85
C ALA A 284 14.81 -10.94 28.49
N THR A 285 15.78 -10.45 27.71
CA THR A 285 17.19 -10.40 28.13
C THR A 285 17.86 -9.03 28.03
N GLY A 286 17.23 -8.07 27.36
CA GLY A 286 17.82 -6.78 26.99
C GLY A 286 18.83 -6.85 25.84
N LYS A 287 19.03 -8.03 25.22
CA LYS A 287 20.00 -8.21 24.12
C LYS A 287 19.30 -8.38 22.79
N LEU A 288 19.57 -7.47 21.86
CA LEU A 288 19.12 -7.61 20.47
C LEU A 288 20.17 -8.42 19.70
N ILE A 289 19.77 -9.58 19.18
CA ILE A 289 20.64 -10.48 18.43
C ILE A 289 20.11 -10.57 17.01
N ASN A 290 20.99 -10.61 16.02
CA ASN A 290 20.64 -10.84 14.63
C ASN A 290 20.60 -12.35 14.38
N LEU A 291 19.41 -12.92 14.16
CA LEU A 291 19.21 -14.38 14.08
C LEU A 291 19.25 -14.89 12.63
N SER A 292 19.58 -16.18 12.48
CA SER A 292 19.71 -16.83 11.17
C SER A 292 18.35 -17.21 10.58
N GLU A 293 17.96 -16.56 9.49
CA GLU A 293 16.86 -17.07 8.65
C GLU A 293 17.23 -18.34 7.91
N GLN A 294 18.52 -18.52 7.59
CA GLN A 294 18.98 -19.64 6.78
C GLN A 294 18.80 -20.99 7.48
N GLN A 295 18.95 -21.02 8.81
CA GLN A 295 18.64 -22.22 9.60
C GLN A 295 17.19 -22.66 9.34
N LEU A 296 16.22 -21.75 9.41
CA LEU A 296 14.83 -22.09 9.12
C LEU A 296 14.66 -22.54 7.66
N VAL A 297 15.25 -21.82 6.71
CA VAL A 297 15.17 -22.14 5.28
C VAL A 297 15.71 -23.54 4.94
N ASP A 298 16.79 -23.97 5.61
CA ASP A 298 17.47 -25.23 5.32
C ASP A 298 16.96 -26.41 6.17
N CYS A 299 16.46 -26.16 7.38
CA CYS A 299 16.19 -27.20 8.37
C CYS A 299 14.72 -27.40 8.72
N ASP A 300 13.87 -26.39 8.56
CA ASP A 300 12.47 -26.51 8.94
C ASP A 300 11.63 -27.14 7.83
N HIS A 301 11.10 -28.32 8.15
CA HIS A 301 10.17 -29.09 7.32
C HIS A 301 8.87 -29.43 8.07
N LYS A 302 8.57 -28.72 9.17
CA LYS A 302 7.35 -28.95 9.95
C LYS A 302 6.12 -28.63 9.11
N CYS A 303 5.07 -29.41 9.33
CA CYS A 303 3.77 -29.24 8.69
C CYS A 303 2.74 -28.69 9.67
N ASP A 304 1.76 -27.97 9.12
CA ASP A 304 0.64 -27.51 9.90
C ASP A 304 -0.15 -28.69 10.49
N ALA A 305 -0.69 -28.49 11.70
CA ALA A 305 -1.37 -29.56 12.42
C ALA A 305 -2.75 -29.88 11.82
N VAL A 306 -3.37 -28.88 11.19
CA VAL A 306 -4.70 -28.98 10.57
C VAL A 306 -4.55 -29.24 9.08
N GLU A 307 -3.73 -28.46 8.39
CA GLU A 307 -3.48 -28.61 6.95
C GLU A 307 -2.15 -29.35 6.73
N LYS A 308 -2.20 -30.69 6.74
CA LYS A 308 -1.00 -31.54 6.70
C LYS A 308 -0.06 -31.31 5.51
N ASP A 309 -0.55 -30.75 4.41
CA ASP A 309 0.25 -30.45 3.21
C ASP A 309 0.90 -29.05 3.27
N ALA A 310 0.52 -28.22 4.24
CA ALA A 310 1.09 -26.91 4.50
C ALA A 310 2.36 -27.02 5.36
N CYS A 311 3.42 -27.57 4.76
CA CYS A 311 4.74 -27.68 5.36
C CYS A 311 5.67 -26.53 4.97
N ASP A 312 6.64 -26.26 5.82
CA ASP A 312 7.70 -25.32 5.52
C ASP A 312 8.72 -25.99 4.58
N ASN A 313 9.14 -25.27 3.55
CA ASN A 313 9.93 -25.85 2.47
C ASN A 313 10.90 -24.83 1.85
N GLY A 314 11.71 -24.21 2.71
CA GLY A 314 12.72 -23.23 2.32
C GLY A 314 12.17 -22.12 1.43
N CYS A 315 12.73 -21.96 0.23
CA CYS A 315 12.29 -20.93 -0.72
C CYS A 315 10.94 -21.21 -1.40
N GLN A 316 10.33 -22.38 -1.21
CA GLN A 316 8.98 -22.69 -1.70
C GLN A 316 7.87 -22.28 -0.71
N GLY A 317 8.28 -21.60 0.36
CA GLY A 317 7.38 -21.02 1.35
C GLY A 317 7.20 -21.83 2.61
N GLY A 318 6.52 -21.23 3.57
CA GLY A 318 6.30 -21.78 4.90
C GLY A 318 5.34 -20.94 5.73
N LEU A 319 5.25 -21.24 7.03
CA LEU A 319 4.36 -20.63 8.01
C LEU A 319 5.12 -20.32 9.29
N MET A 320 5.01 -19.10 9.82
CA MET A 320 5.72 -18.72 11.06
C MET A 320 5.40 -19.63 12.25
N THR A 321 4.18 -20.16 12.32
CA THR A 321 3.78 -21.10 13.37
C THR A 321 4.42 -22.48 13.25
N ASN A 322 4.76 -22.93 12.04
CA ASN A 322 5.50 -24.17 11.84
C ASN A 322 6.96 -23.98 12.26
N ALA A 323 7.56 -22.86 11.87
CA ALA A 323 8.87 -22.45 12.33
C ALA A 323 9.00 -22.44 13.86
N TYR A 324 8.03 -21.89 14.58
CA TYR A 324 8.06 -21.96 16.05
C TYR A 324 7.98 -23.39 16.58
N LYS A 325 7.17 -24.27 15.97
CA LYS A 325 7.11 -25.70 16.37
C LYS A 325 8.45 -26.40 16.11
N TYR A 326 9.11 -26.15 14.98
CA TYR A 326 10.44 -26.66 14.69
C TYR A 326 11.44 -26.22 15.77
N LEU A 327 11.43 -24.93 16.11
CA LEU A 327 12.31 -24.35 17.12
C LEU A 327 12.05 -24.88 18.53
N MET A 328 10.82 -25.28 18.86
CA MET A 328 10.47 -25.83 20.17
C MET A 328 10.69 -27.33 20.27
N GLU A 329 10.36 -28.10 19.23
CA GLU A 329 10.27 -29.56 19.29
C GLU A 329 11.50 -30.28 18.74
N GLU A 330 12.23 -29.67 17.80
CA GLU A 330 13.33 -30.33 17.09
C GLU A 330 14.67 -29.64 17.31
N ALA A 331 14.77 -28.34 16.97
CA ALA A 331 16.04 -27.62 17.10
C ALA A 331 16.32 -27.11 18.51
N GLY A 332 15.27 -26.80 19.28
CA GLY A 332 15.35 -26.16 20.59
C GLY A 332 15.85 -24.71 20.59
N SER A 333 16.29 -24.18 19.43
CA SER A 333 17.01 -22.91 19.35
C SER A 333 17.26 -22.40 17.92
N LEU A 334 17.63 -21.11 17.82
CA LEU A 334 18.20 -20.47 16.63
C LEU A 334 19.68 -20.14 16.86
N GLU A 335 20.48 -20.30 15.81
CA GLU A 335 21.81 -19.71 15.66
C GLU A 335 21.71 -18.22 15.27
N ASP A 336 22.78 -17.47 15.52
CA ASP A 336 22.91 -16.10 15.03
C ASP A 336 23.26 -16.07 13.53
N GLN A 337 23.06 -14.90 12.91
CA GLN A 337 23.29 -14.67 11.49
C GLN A 337 24.75 -14.85 11.07
N ASP A 338 25.73 -14.61 11.96
CA ASP A 338 27.15 -14.76 11.62
C ASP A 338 27.59 -16.23 11.67
N SER A 339 27.00 -17.00 12.58
CA SER A 339 27.19 -18.46 12.71
C SER A 339 26.56 -19.24 11.56
N TYR A 340 25.38 -18.84 11.09
CA TYR A 340 24.70 -19.44 9.93
C TYR A 340 24.18 -18.38 8.95
N PRO A 341 25.04 -17.86 8.05
CA PRO A 341 24.68 -16.75 7.16
C PRO A 341 23.62 -17.08 6.11
N TYR A 342 22.77 -16.09 5.82
CA TYR A 342 21.74 -16.13 4.77
C TYR A 342 22.33 -16.19 3.37
N LYS A 343 21.81 -17.12 2.56
CA LYS A 343 22.26 -17.43 1.18
C LYS A 343 21.20 -17.19 0.12
N GLY A 344 19.94 -16.92 0.51
CA GLY A 344 18.86 -16.65 -0.45
C GLY A 344 18.51 -17.83 -1.36
N LYS A 345 18.74 -19.06 -0.88
CA LYS A 345 18.38 -20.32 -1.56
C LYS A 345 18.28 -21.45 -0.54
N SER A 346 17.48 -22.46 -0.82
CA SER A 346 17.48 -23.71 -0.05
C SER A 346 18.82 -24.42 -0.16
N GLY A 347 19.29 -24.96 0.95
CA GLY A 347 20.50 -25.78 1.05
C GLY A 347 20.29 -26.96 1.99
N GLU A 348 21.37 -27.65 2.29
CA GLU A 348 21.38 -28.70 3.32
C GLU A 348 21.38 -28.07 4.71
N CYS A 349 20.60 -28.63 5.63
CA CYS A 349 20.60 -28.23 7.04
C CYS A 349 21.98 -28.42 7.67
N ARG A 350 22.55 -27.33 8.19
CA ARG A 350 23.86 -27.30 8.88
C ARG A 350 23.78 -26.75 10.30
N PHE A 351 22.61 -26.85 10.91
CA PHE A 351 22.39 -26.39 12.27
C PHE A 351 23.39 -27.03 13.24
N ASP A 352 24.06 -26.20 14.04
CA ASP A 352 25.01 -26.63 15.06
C ASP A 352 24.46 -26.35 16.47
N PRO A 353 24.04 -27.38 17.24
CA PRO A 353 23.59 -27.23 18.62
C PRO A 353 24.63 -26.61 19.57
N GLY A 354 25.90 -26.52 19.17
CA GLY A 354 26.95 -25.84 19.92
C GLY A 354 26.96 -24.31 19.78
N LYS A 355 26.21 -23.74 18.83
CA LYS A 355 26.21 -22.30 18.48
C LYS A 355 24.86 -21.60 18.73
N ILE A 356 24.16 -22.07 19.75
CA ILE A 356 22.84 -21.56 20.12
C ILE A 356 22.93 -20.07 20.51
N ALA A 357 22.13 -19.24 19.84
CA ALA A 357 21.98 -17.83 20.16
C ALA A 357 20.73 -17.55 21.01
N VAL A 358 19.59 -18.13 20.64
CA VAL A 358 18.30 -17.89 21.33
C VAL A 358 17.45 -19.16 21.36
N ARG A 359 16.75 -19.41 22.48
CA ARG A 359 15.75 -20.48 22.60
C ARG A 359 14.33 -19.93 22.53
N VAL A 360 13.44 -20.66 21.85
CA VAL A 360 12.01 -20.37 21.83
C VAL A 360 11.32 -21.23 22.87
N ALA A 361 10.63 -20.58 23.82
CA ALA A 361 9.93 -21.29 24.89
C ALA A 361 8.49 -21.63 24.54
N ASN A 362 7.78 -20.71 23.89
CA ASN A 362 6.41 -20.92 23.44
C ASN A 362 6.03 -19.90 22.36
N PHE A 363 4.93 -20.13 21.66
CA PHE A 363 4.27 -19.14 20.82
C PHE A 363 2.76 -19.12 21.07
N THR A 364 2.12 -18.01 20.75
CA THR A 364 0.68 -17.82 20.91
C THR A 364 0.10 -17.18 19.67
N THR A 365 -1.03 -17.72 19.19
CA THR A 365 -1.80 -17.10 18.10
C THR A 365 -2.71 -16.03 18.69
N ILE A 366 -2.64 -14.82 18.12
CA ILE A 366 -3.35 -13.65 18.66
C ILE A 366 -4.78 -13.60 18.09
N PRO A 367 -5.79 -13.14 18.85
CA PRO A 367 -7.13 -12.88 18.33
C PRO A 367 -7.11 -12.02 17.05
N LEU A 368 -8.13 -12.16 16.20
CA LEU A 368 -8.32 -11.33 15.00
C LEU A 368 -8.62 -9.85 15.30
N ASP A 369 -8.90 -9.54 16.56
CA ASP A 369 -9.22 -8.21 17.05
C ASP A 369 -7.95 -7.34 17.06
N GLU A 370 -7.98 -6.23 16.32
CA GLU A 370 -6.82 -5.34 16.17
C GLU A 370 -6.43 -4.62 17.46
N ASP A 371 -7.35 -4.47 18.43
CA ASP A 371 -6.99 -3.93 19.75
C ASP A 371 -6.25 -4.98 20.58
N GLN A 372 -6.61 -6.26 20.43
CA GLN A 372 -5.85 -7.37 21.02
C GLN A 372 -4.46 -7.52 20.37
N ILE A 373 -4.35 -7.27 19.07
CA ILE A 373 -3.06 -7.22 18.38
C ILE A 373 -2.21 -6.07 18.92
N ALA A 374 -2.79 -4.88 19.12
CA ALA A 374 -2.08 -3.75 19.71
C ALA A 374 -1.60 -4.06 21.14
N ALA A 375 -2.46 -4.65 21.99
CA ALA A 375 -2.07 -5.04 23.34
C ALA A 375 -0.93 -6.05 23.35
N ASN A 376 -1.02 -7.10 22.52
CA ASN A 376 0.05 -8.10 22.43
C ASN A 376 1.34 -7.50 21.86
N LEU A 377 1.26 -6.57 20.91
CA LEU A 377 2.43 -5.88 20.40
C LEU A 377 3.13 -5.09 21.52
N VAL A 378 2.37 -4.33 22.31
CA VAL A 378 2.92 -3.50 23.40
C VAL A 378 3.53 -4.36 24.51
N HIS A 379 2.87 -5.45 24.89
CA HIS A 379 3.27 -6.25 26.05
C HIS A 379 4.20 -7.43 25.75
N ARG A 380 4.14 -8.00 24.55
CA ARG A 380 4.90 -9.21 24.17
C ARG A 380 6.01 -8.94 23.15
N GLY A 381 6.01 -7.79 22.49
CA GLY A 381 7.03 -7.44 21.50
C GLY A 381 6.54 -7.44 20.06
N PRO A 382 7.46 -7.25 19.10
CA PRO A 382 7.18 -7.38 17.68
C PRO A 382 6.46 -8.70 17.35
N LEU A 383 5.45 -8.64 16.48
CA LEU A 383 4.58 -9.77 16.15
C LEU A 383 4.82 -10.24 14.71
N ALA A 384 4.91 -11.54 14.51
CA ALA A 384 4.92 -12.11 13.17
C ALA A 384 3.50 -12.05 12.58
N VAL A 385 3.36 -11.44 11.41
CA VAL A 385 2.04 -11.25 10.76
C VAL A 385 2.05 -11.67 9.29
N GLY A 386 0.93 -12.21 8.82
CA GLY A 386 0.67 -12.42 7.40
C GLY A 386 -0.12 -11.27 6.79
N ILE A 387 0.23 -10.87 5.57
CA ILE A 387 -0.45 -9.82 4.81
C ILE A 387 -0.63 -10.22 3.34
N ASN A 388 -1.65 -9.68 2.67
CA ASN A 388 -1.75 -9.69 1.22
C ASN A 388 -0.87 -8.58 0.63
N ALA A 389 0.19 -8.97 -0.10
CA ALA A 389 1.21 -8.07 -0.61
C ALA A 389 0.89 -7.40 -1.97
N VAL A 390 -0.31 -7.56 -2.53
CA VAL A 390 -0.65 -7.08 -3.89
C VAL A 390 -0.32 -5.59 -4.12
N PHE A 391 -0.60 -4.70 -3.15
CA PHE A 391 -0.28 -3.27 -3.26
C PHE A 391 1.19 -2.95 -2.96
N MET A 392 1.89 -3.84 -2.27
CA MET A 392 3.24 -3.60 -1.75
C MET A 392 4.31 -3.55 -2.86
N GLN A 393 4.13 -4.28 -3.97
CA GLN A 393 5.10 -4.26 -5.07
C GLN A 393 5.37 -2.84 -5.61
N THR A 394 4.36 -1.98 -5.59
CA THR A 394 4.39 -0.61 -6.12
C THR A 394 4.50 0.47 -5.04
N TYR A 395 4.48 0.10 -3.77
CA TYR A 395 4.46 1.05 -2.65
C TYR A 395 5.78 1.81 -2.51
N ILE A 396 5.69 3.13 -2.35
CA ILE A 396 6.81 4.04 -2.09
C ILE A 396 6.78 4.56 -0.66
N GLY A 397 5.60 4.99 -0.17
CA GLY A 397 5.47 5.59 1.15
C GLY A 397 4.06 6.05 1.47
N GLY A 398 3.87 6.63 2.65
CA GLY A 398 2.56 7.05 3.16
C GLY A 398 1.80 5.90 3.84
N VAL A 399 0.56 6.17 4.26
CA VAL A 399 -0.27 5.16 4.93
C VAL A 399 -1.18 4.51 3.90
N SER A 400 -0.89 3.26 3.56
CA SER A 400 -1.66 2.48 2.59
C SER A 400 -2.99 2.05 3.19
N CYS A 401 -4.08 2.39 2.51
CA CYS A 401 -5.44 2.04 2.88
C CYS A 401 -6.21 1.61 1.62
N PRO A 402 -5.82 0.50 0.97
CA PRO A 402 -6.36 0.14 -0.33
C PRO A 402 -7.86 -0.17 -0.25
N LEU A 403 -8.63 0.38 -1.19
CA LEU A 403 -10.07 0.16 -1.27
C LEU A 403 -10.42 -1.32 -1.55
N VAL A 404 -9.54 -2.02 -2.26
CA VAL A 404 -9.77 -3.41 -2.68
C VAL A 404 -8.55 -4.27 -2.37
N CYS A 405 -8.49 -4.84 -1.16
CA CYS A 405 -7.46 -5.80 -0.77
C CYS A 405 -8.07 -7.01 -0.08
N TRP A 406 -8.03 -8.18 -0.73
CA TRP A 406 -8.75 -9.36 -0.25
C TRP A 406 -8.08 -9.97 0.97
N LYS A 407 -8.75 -9.88 2.12
CA LYS A 407 -8.27 -10.38 3.42
C LYS A 407 -7.98 -11.89 3.47
N LYS A 408 -8.55 -12.68 2.54
CA LYS A 408 -8.37 -14.14 2.46
C LYS A 408 -7.21 -14.57 1.55
N ARG A 409 -6.51 -13.63 0.90
CA ARG A 409 -5.38 -13.88 -0.01
C ARG A 409 -4.07 -13.39 0.60
N VAL A 410 -3.87 -13.68 1.88
CA VAL A 410 -2.60 -13.46 2.55
C VAL A 410 -1.54 -14.38 1.93
N ASN A 411 -0.42 -13.80 1.50
CA ASN A 411 0.64 -14.48 0.76
C ASN A 411 2.06 -14.07 1.20
N HIS A 412 2.19 -13.08 2.10
CA HIS A 412 3.47 -12.55 2.53
C HIS A 412 3.59 -12.47 4.06
N GLY A 413 4.72 -12.94 4.61
CA GLY A 413 5.05 -12.85 6.02
C GLY A 413 5.89 -11.61 6.32
N VAL A 414 5.46 -10.81 7.28
CA VAL A 414 6.12 -9.55 7.68
C VAL A 414 6.14 -9.42 9.20
N LEU A 415 6.84 -8.42 9.73
CA LEU A 415 6.93 -8.20 11.17
C LEU A 415 6.22 -6.91 11.56
N LEU A 416 5.21 -6.99 12.43
CA LEU A 416 4.55 -5.84 13.01
C LEU A 416 5.39 -5.29 14.16
N VAL A 417 5.82 -4.03 14.07
CA VAL A 417 6.76 -3.42 15.03
C VAL A 417 6.20 -2.22 15.76
N GLY A 418 5.07 -1.67 15.31
CA GLY A 418 4.47 -0.50 15.93
C GLY A 418 3.12 -0.14 15.34
N TYR A 419 2.55 0.94 15.86
CA TYR A 419 1.37 1.62 15.31
C TYR A 419 1.42 3.11 15.63
N GLY A 420 0.65 3.88 14.88
CA GLY A 420 0.38 5.27 15.22
C GLY A 420 -1.09 5.62 15.02
N ALA A 421 -1.54 6.71 15.62
CA ALA A 421 -2.92 7.19 15.49
C ALA A 421 -3.09 8.23 14.38
N LYS A 422 -2.00 8.92 13.99
CA LYS A 422 -2.05 10.13 13.14
C LYS A 422 -1.36 9.97 11.80
N GLY A 423 -1.80 8.99 11.02
CA GLY A 423 -1.43 8.86 9.61
C GLY A 423 -2.29 9.77 8.74
N PHE A 424 -1.70 10.81 8.14
CA PHE A 424 -2.46 11.72 7.28
C PHE A 424 -3.06 10.98 6.07
N SER A 425 -4.37 11.05 5.91
CA SER A 425 -5.14 10.47 4.83
C SER A 425 -5.75 11.59 3.98
N ILE A 426 -5.24 11.75 2.76
CA ILE A 426 -5.72 12.79 1.82
C ILE A 426 -7.23 12.64 1.57
N LEU A 427 -7.73 11.40 1.44
CA LEU A 427 -9.16 11.12 1.21
C LEU A 427 -10.09 11.60 2.33
N ARG A 428 -9.63 11.55 3.58
CA ARG A 428 -10.46 11.94 4.73
C ARG A 428 -10.12 13.31 5.28
N LEU A 429 -9.22 14.04 4.62
CA LEU A 429 -8.66 15.31 5.10
C LEU A 429 -8.32 15.24 6.60
N GLY A 430 -7.75 14.11 7.02
CA GLY A 430 -7.71 13.76 8.43
C GLY A 430 -6.78 12.60 8.73
N ASN A 431 -6.60 12.36 10.02
CA ASN A 431 -5.72 11.33 10.56
C ASN A 431 -6.41 9.97 10.58
N GLN A 432 -5.68 8.92 10.22
CA GLN A 432 -6.09 7.54 10.39
C GLN A 432 -5.04 6.75 11.16
N PRO A 433 -5.47 5.82 12.02
CA PRO A 433 -4.55 4.93 12.69
C PRO A 433 -3.92 3.97 11.69
N TYR A 434 -2.67 3.60 11.93
CA TYR A 434 -1.90 2.72 11.06
C TYR A 434 -0.99 1.78 11.85
N TRP A 435 -0.66 0.67 11.22
CA TRP A 435 0.37 -0.26 11.63
C TRP A 435 1.71 0.12 11.01
N ILE A 436 2.81 -0.11 11.72
CA ILE A 436 4.18 0.00 11.22
C ILE A 436 4.71 -1.42 11.04
N VAL A 437 5.02 -1.78 9.80
CA VAL A 437 5.41 -3.12 9.39
C VAL A 437 6.84 -3.09 8.84
N LYS A 438 7.71 -3.92 9.40
CA LYS A 438 9.05 -4.20 8.87
C LYS A 438 8.95 -5.25 7.78
N ASN A 439 9.52 -4.96 6.61
CA ASN A 439 9.57 -5.88 5.47
C ASN A 439 10.97 -6.51 5.31
N SER A 440 11.07 -7.52 4.44
CA SER A 440 12.28 -8.31 4.15
C SER A 440 12.83 -8.05 2.74
N TRP A 441 12.55 -6.89 2.16
CA TRP A 441 12.85 -6.53 0.76
C TRP A 441 13.98 -5.50 0.63
N GLY A 442 14.78 -5.35 1.68
CA GLY A 442 15.86 -4.38 1.77
C GLY A 442 15.38 -2.95 2.00
N LYS A 443 16.33 -2.09 2.38
CA LYS A 443 16.08 -0.69 2.74
C LYS A 443 15.66 0.20 1.56
N ASN A 444 15.96 -0.22 0.33
CA ASN A 444 15.66 0.55 -0.87
C ASN A 444 14.19 0.45 -1.32
N TRP A 445 13.36 -0.32 -0.61
CA TRP A 445 11.93 -0.47 -0.86
C TRP A 445 11.12 0.22 0.24
N GLY A 446 9.97 0.82 -0.14
CA GLY A 446 9.07 1.50 0.79
C GLY A 446 9.76 2.59 1.61
N GLU A 447 9.36 2.72 2.87
CA GLU A 447 9.90 3.73 3.78
C GLU A 447 11.12 3.18 4.51
N ASN A 448 12.27 3.13 3.83
CA ASN A 448 13.50 2.52 4.35
C ASN A 448 13.33 1.03 4.73
N GLY A 449 12.53 0.28 3.97
CA GLY A 449 12.18 -1.12 4.24
C GLY A 449 10.93 -1.32 5.08
N TYR A 450 10.23 -0.24 5.44
CA TYR A 450 9.00 -0.29 6.21
C TYR A 450 7.77 0.02 5.35
N TYR A 451 6.64 -0.47 5.83
CA TYR A 451 5.32 -0.29 5.26
C TYR A 451 4.37 0.21 6.33
N ARG A 452 3.58 1.24 6.01
CA ARG A 452 2.49 1.68 6.86
C ARG A 452 1.16 1.32 6.22
N ILE A 453 0.32 0.61 6.97
CA ILE A 453 -1.01 0.19 6.52
C ILE A 453 -2.07 0.63 7.51
N CYS A 454 -3.21 1.06 7.02
CA CYS A 454 -4.36 1.42 7.85
C CYS A 454 -4.69 0.35 8.90
N ARG A 455 -5.06 0.81 10.10
CA ARG A 455 -5.52 0.00 11.23
C ARG A 455 -7.02 0.24 11.47
N GLY A 456 -7.70 -0.73 12.08
CA GLY A 456 -9.10 -0.66 12.52
C GLY A 456 -10.08 -1.44 11.66
N HIS A 457 -9.64 -2.04 10.55
CA HIS A 457 -10.51 -2.81 9.66
C HIS A 457 -9.85 -4.05 9.07
N GLY A 458 -8.70 -4.51 9.59
CA GLY A 458 -7.98 -5.68 9.07
C GLY A 458 -7.58 -5.53 7.60
N SER A 459 -7.04 -4.37 7.23
CA SER A 459 -6.61 -4.04 5.87
C SER A 459 -5.67 -5.12 5.33
N CYS A 460 -5.91 -5.57 4.09
CA CYS A 460 -5.12 -6.64 3.46
C CYS A 460 -4.98 -7.94 4.28
N GLY A 461 -5.86 -8.19 5.26
CA GLY A 461 -5.82 -9.37 6.10
C GLY A 461 -4.68 -9.38 7.13
N VAL A 462 -4.08 -8.22 7.45
CA VAL A 462 -2.97 -8.10 8.42
C VAL A 462 -3.28 -8.67 9.80
N ASN A 463 -4.56 -8.75 10.16
CA ASN A 463 -5.04 -9.30 11.43
C ASN A 463 -5.38 -10.79 11.39
N THR A 464 -5.25 -11.46 10.24
CA THR A 464 -5.75 -12.84 10.06
C THR A 464 -4.77 -13.92 10.48
N MET A 465 -3.47 -13.65 10.37
CA MET A 465 -2.39 -14.55 10.75
C MET A 465 -1.43 -13.75 11.62
N VAL A 466 -1.63 -13.76 12.94
CA VAL A 466 -0.80 -13.03 13.90
C VAL A 466 -0.34 -13.97 15.00
N SER A 467 0.95 -13.99 15.27
CA SER A 467 1.55 -14.76 16.35
C SER A 467 2.59 -13.97 17.12
N ALA A 468 2.57 -14.17 18.44
CA ALA A 468 3.61 -13.73 19.36
C ALA A 468 4.48 -14.92 19.75
N VAL A 469 5.75 -14.68 20.03
CA VAL A 469 6.69 -15.70 20.50
C VAL A 469 7.29 -15.26 21.83
N ALA A 470 7.60 -16.21 22.70
CA ALA A 470 8.32 -15.99 23.94
C ALA A 470 9.69 -16.66 23.82
N ALA A 471 10.75 -15.89 24.04
CA ALA A 471 12.12 -16.39 24.06
C ALA A 471 12.60 -16.60 25.51
N THR A 472 13.54 -17.52 25.70
CA THR A 472 14.23 -17.74 26.97
C THR A 472 15.73 -17.75 26.76
N SER A 473 16.48 -17.31 27.77
CA SER A 473 17.93 -17.39 27.85
C SER A 473 18.43 -18.83 27.90
#